data_AF-A0AAI8Z7T4-F1
#
_entry.id   AF-A0AAI8Z7T4-F1
#
_cell.length_a   1.000
_cell.length_b   1.000
_cell.length_c   1.000
_cell.angle_alpha   90.00
_cell.angle_beta   90.00
_cell.angle_gamma   90.00
#
_symmetry.space_group_name_H-M   'P 1'
#
loop_
_entity.id
_entity.type
_entity.pdbx_description
1 polymer ?
#
loop_
_entity_poly.entity_id
_entity_poly.type
_entity_poly.pdbx_seq_one_letter_code
_entity_poly.pdbx_strand_id
1 'polypeptide(L)'
;MTIIKQQGWISDEYQHLWRRDEGGSAALTSHGILSENEPPTPRDSRSFCSLSLVNREKTHCGGLLVADDYYSLNALLASQQYLNKHPKVPRDFAVLPFHILVRHVDETLGQVQELSRHITSTEKRIADGKISLEDNGDYKLLNRLNLEHVRLQRRSDFELDLAANLLKYLESYLRLWTHLWEGGTSYVDDMREKVEQQMRYSEQVQKDLRMMPRRIDNQSQALFNIIAMRDNKLNISLAESSKKIAEESRLDNLLSVKLAKATAEVAEQTRQDSAAMKTIAVLTLTFLPGTAVASFFSMNGMFNWDPSEGQSLASPYLYVFFVVTVPLTVLVYIGWWWWFRRMQQQYQKQYEDSDFATVEQDLMRRMRTATNSFPAQKHATSG
;
A
#
# COMPACT_ATOMS: atom_id res chain seq x y z
N MET A 1 45.65 13.95 2.90
CA MET A 1 45.60 14.54 1.53
C MET A 1 46.32 15.89 1.43
N THR A 2 46.15 16.82 2.38
CA THR A 2 46.71 18.20 2.32
C THR A 2 48.24 18.27 2.28
N ILE A 3 48.94 17.46 3.08
CA ILE A 3 50.41 17.36 3.12
C ILE A 3 50.98 16.81 1.80
N ILE A 4 50.27 15.86 1.20
CA ILE A 4 50.68 15.14 -0.01
C ILE A 4 50.52 16.05 -1.25
N LYS A 5 49.46 16.88 -1.24
CA LYS A 5 49.24 17.92 -2.24
C LYS A 5 50.31 19.01 -2.19
N GLN A 6 50.74 19.42 -0.99
CA GLN A 6 51.82 20.40 -0.82
C GLN A 6 53.17 19.90 -1.32
N GLN A 7 53.43 18.60 -1.28
CA GLN A 7 54.66 17.97 -1.77
C GLN A 7 54.63 17.58 -3.25
N GLY A 8 53.55 17.86 -3.99
CA GLY A 8 53.51 17.64 -5.45
C GLY A 8 53.34 16.19 -5.91
N TRP A 9 53.01 15.27 -5.01
CA TRP A 9 52.81 13.83 -5.32
C TRP A 9 51.45 13.51 -5.95
N ILE A 10 50.52 14.46 -6.02
CA ILE A 10 49.18 14.30 -6.61
C ILE A 10 49.14 15.11 -7.90
N SER A 11 48.92 14.44 -9.04
CA SER A 11 48.72 15.10 -10.34
C SER A 11 47.33 15.74 -10.44
N ASP A 12 47.19 16.73 -11.32
CA ASP A 12 45.88 17.36 -11.60
C ASP A 12 44.88 16.35 -12.20
N GLU A 13 45.39 15.39 -13.00
CA GLU A 13 44.62 14.27 -13.53
C GLU A 13 44.12 13.32 -12.44
N TYR A 14 44.96 13.00 -11.45
CA TYR A 14 44.53 12.22 -10.28
C TYR A 14 43.41 12.96 -9.53
N GLN A 15 43.51 14.28 -9.37
CA GLN A 15 42.46 15.07 -8.70
C GLN A 15 41.16 15.12 -9.51
N HIS A 16 41.24 15.17 -10.84
CA HIS A 16 40.08 15.10 -11.72
C HIS A 16 39.38 13.74 -11.63
N LEU A 17 40.14 12.66 -11.71
CA LEU A 17 39.61 11.30 -11.62
C LEU A 17 39.10 10.97 -10.21
N TRP A 18 39.73 11.47 -9.14
CA TRP A 18 39.26 11.34 -7.76
C TRP A 18 37.88 11.99 -7.53
N ARG A 19 37.56 13.05 -8.28
CA ARG A 19 36.26 13.74 -8.20
C ARG A 19 35.17 13.04 -9.00
N ARG A 20 35.52 12.08 -9.86
CA ARG A 20 34.57 11.29 -10.64
C ARG A 20 34.08 10.13 -9.78
N ASP A 21 32.76 9.98 -9.65
CA ASP A 21 32.14 8.92 -8.83
C ASP A 21 32.40 7.50 -9.35
N GLU A 22 32.83 7.37 -10.61
CA GLU A 22 33.10 6.08 -11.27
C GLU A 22 34.53 5.57 -11.01
N GLY A 23 35.40 6.40 -10.41
CA GLY A 23 36.84 6.11 -10.41
C GLY A 23 37.42 6.15 -11.82
N GLY A 24 38.66 5.73 -11.98
CA GLY A 24 39.33 5.60 -13.27
C GLY A 24 40.76 5.13 -13.06
N SER A 25 41.48 4.87 -14.14
CA SER A 25 42.94 4.66 -14.10
C SER A 25 43.58 5.54 -15.18
N ALA A 26 44.82 5.98 -14.93
CA ALA A 26 45.59 6.72 -15.92
C ALA A 26 47.07 6.30 -15.87
N ALA A 27 47.58 5.88 -17.02
CA ALA A 27 49.01 5.76 -17.27
C ALA A 27 49.54 7.06 -17.88
N LEU A 28 50.33 7.80 -17.11
CA LEU A 28 51.01 9.02 -17.54
C LEU A 28 52.42 8.71 -18.04
N THR A 29 52.70 9.11 -19.28
CA THR A 29 53.99 8.94 -19.96
C THR A 29 54.65 10.29 -20.24
N SER A 30 54.77 11.14 -19.22
CA SER A 30 55.40 12.45 -19.39
C SER A 30 56.90 12.40 -19.01
N HIS A 31 57.76 12.97 -19.87
CA HIS A 31 59.19 13.21 -19.59
C HIS A 31 60.07 11.99 -19.28
N GLY A 32 59.69 10.79 -19.75
CA GLY A 32 60.43 9.54 -19.49
C GLY A 32 60.19 8.96 -18.09
N ILE A 33 59.20 9.48 -17.36
CA ILE A 33 58.74 8.96 -16.08
C ILE A 33 57.45 8.20 -16.35
N LEU A 34 57.42 6.92 -15.99
CA LEU A 34 56.21 6.13 -15.99
C LEU A 34 55.51 6.34 -14.66
N SER A 35 54.40 7.06 -14.69
CA SER A 35 53.60 7.27 -13.49
C SER A 35 52.21 6.69 -13.69
N GLU A 36 51.86 5.72 -12.86
CA GLU A 36 50.51 5.19 -12.81
C GLU A 36 49.74 5.94 -11.71
N ASN A 37 48.56 6.43 -12.08
CA ASN A 37 47.60 7.03 -11.17
C ASN A 37 46.36 6.15 -11.18
N GLU A 38 46.13 5.44 -10.08
CA GLU A 38 44.91 4.71 -9.76
C GLU A 38 44.04 5.56 -8.80
N PRO A 39 43.04 6.26 -9.34
CA PRO A 39 41.93 6.85 -8.61
C PRO A 39 41.14 5.80 -7.79
N PRO A 40 40.23 6.26 -6.91
CA PRO A 40 39.54 5.38 -6.00
C PRO A 40 38.59 4.42 -6.73
N THR A 41 38.45 3.23 -6.16
CA THR A 41 37.29 2.37 -6.41
C THR A 41 36.00 3.17 -6.26
N PRO A 42 34.93 2.82 -7.01
CA PRO A 42 33.62 3.47 -6.86
C PRO A 42 33.23 3.53 -5.38
N ARG A 43 32.59 4.61 -4.94
CA ARG A 43 32.17 4.88 -3.54
C ARG A 43 31.14 3.83 -3.03
N ASP A 44 31.60 2.60 -2.88
CA ASP A 44 30.76 1.42 -2.65
C ASP A 44 30.95 0.86 -1.23
N SER A 45 31.54 1.63 -0.30
CA SER A 45 31.80 1.23 1.09
C SER A 45 32.65 -0.03 1.28
N ARG A 46 33.28 -0.51 0.21
CA ARG A 46 34.17 -1.67 0.20
C ARG A 46 35.62 -1.22 0.06
N SER A 47 36.53 -2.16 0.28
CA SER A 47 37.96 -1.97 0.31
C SER A 47 38.49 -1.12 -0.85
N PHE A 48 39.41 -0.23 -0.52
CA PHE A 48 39.93 0.81 -1.38
C PHE A 48 41.43 0.61 -1.57
N CYS A 49 41.90 0.80 -2.80
CA CYS A 49 43.30 0.97 -3.11
C CYS A 49 43.45 2.14 -4.08
N SER A 50 44.48 2.94 -3.89
CA SER A 50 44.86 4.02 -4.78
C SER A 50 46.37 4.10 -4.81
N LEU A 51 46.94 4.19 -5.99
CA LEU A 51 48.37 4.29 -6.23
C LEU A 51 48.65 5.54 -7.05
N SER A 52 49.61 6.36 -6.64
CA SER A 52 50.17 7.42 -7.49
C SER A 52 51.68 7.34 -7.45
N LEU A 53 52.30 7.22 -8.62
CA LEU A 53 53.75 7.10 -8.79
C LEU A 53 54.32 8.31 -9.56
N VAL A 54 54.19 9.53 -9.04
CA VAL A 54 54.68 10.73 -9.76
C VAL A 54 55.79 11.41 -8.96
N ASN A 55 56.96 11.63 -9.57
CA ASN A 55 57.85 12.71 -9.13
C ASN A 55 58.17 13.63 -10.31
N ARG A 56 57.92 14.92 -10.14
CA ARG A 56 58.20 15.95 -11.14
C ARG A 56 59.71 16.19 -11.36
N GLU A 57 60.58 15.74 -10.45
CA GLU A 57 62.03 16.06 -10.45
C GLU A 57 62.97 14.90 -10.87
N LYS A 58 62.49 13.93 -11.66
CA LYS A 58 63.29 12.87 -12.32
C LYS A 58 64.18 11.97 -11.42
N THR A 59 64.15 12.11 -10.09
CA THR A 59 65.16 11.51 -9.19
C THR A 59 64.60 10.65 -8.05
N HIS A 60 63.30 10.68 -7.75
CA HIS A 60 62.72 9.84 -6.69
C HIS A 60 61.42 9.19 -7.17
N CYS A 61 61.19 7.93 -6.83
CA CYS A 61 59.88 7.30 -6.93
C CYS A 61 59.15 7.58 -5.61
N GLY A 62 58.02 8.27 -5.60
CA GLY A 62 57.17 8.34 -4.41
C GLY A 62 55.83 7.69 -4.70
N GLY A 63 55.36 6.94 -3.72
CA GLY A 63 54.10 6.21 -3.75
C GLY A 63 53.18 6.70 -2.66
N LEU A 64 51.89 6.80 -2.97
CA LEU A 64 50.87 6.82 -1.94
C LEU A 64 49.90 5.67 -2.18
N LEU A 65 49.77 4.83 -1.15
CA LEU A 65 48.88 3.67 -1.05
C LEU A 65 47.94 3.92 0.12
N VAL A 66 46.63 3.72 -0.04
CA VAL A 66 45.71 3.71 1.10
C VAL A 66 44.88 2.45 1.03
N ALA A 67 45.19 1.54 1.95
CA ALA A 67 44.61 0.22 2.09
C ALA A 67 43.68 0.17 3.31
N ASP A 68 42.54 -0.50 3.12
CA ASP A 68 41.72 -1.06 4.20
C ASP A 68 42.39 -2.35 4.74
N ASP A 69 41.95 -2.88 5.89
CA ASP A 69 42.50 -4.12 6.48
C ASP A 69 42.51 -5.29 5.47
N TYR A 70 41.59 -5.26 4.51
CA TYR A 70 41.47 -6.23 3.42
C TYR A 70 42.55 -6.14 2.34
N TYR A 71 43.08 -4.95 2.02
CA TYR A 71 44.06 -4.70 0.94
C TYR A 71 45.45 -4.35 1.48
N SER A 72 45.83 -4.96 2.60
CA SER A 72 47.16 -4.73 3.17
C SER A 72 48.27 -5.03 2.16
N LEU A 73 49.30 -4.18 2.13
CA LEU A 73 50.46 -4.34 1.25
C LEU A 73 51.11 -5.72 1.43
N ASN A 74 51.13 -6.22 2.68
CA ASN A 74 51.61 -7.56 3.00
C ASN A 74 50.74 -8.63 2.35
N ALA A 75 49.40 -8.54 2.41
CA ALA A 75 48.54 -9.52 1.74
C ALA A 75 48.69 -9.49 0.21
N LEU A 76 48.91 -8.31 -0.38
CA LEU A 76 49.08 -8.15 -1.83
C LEU A 76 50.44 -8.65 -2.33
N LEU A 77 51.50 -8.55 -1.52
CA LEU A 77 52.88 -8.85 -1.94
C LEU A 77 53.50 -10.11 -1.32
N ALA A 78 52.98 -10.63 -0.20
CA ALA A 78 53.65 -11.70 0.57
C ALA A 78 53.77 -13.04 -0.16
N SER A 79 52.93 -13.30 -1.16
CA SER A 79 52.92 -14.58 -1.91
C SER A 79 53.70 -14.52 -3.22
N GLN A 80 54.35 -13.40 -3.55
CA GLN A 80 54.78 -13.14 -4.92
C GLN A 80 56.29 -13.03 -5.08
N GLN A 81 56.80 -13.74 -6.09
CA GLN A 81 58.20 -13.66 -6.50
C GLN A 81 58.32 -12.66 -7.64
N TYR A 82 59.12 -11.62 -7.46
CA TYR A 82 59.44 -10.68 -8.54
C TYR A 82 60.25 -11.41 -9.63
N LEU A 83 59.65 -11.66 -10.79
CA LEU A 83 60.20 -12.54 -11.82
C LEU A 83 61.20 -11.83 -12.76
N ASN A 84 61.26 -10.50 -12.78
CA ASN A 84 62.25 -9.78 -13.56
C ASN A 84 63.63 -9.93 -12.87
N LYS A 85 64.41 -10.89 -13.38
CA LYS A 85 65.79 -11.19 -12.95
C LYS A 85 66.85 -10.42 -13.75
N HIS A 86 66.46 -9.45 -14.57
CA HIS A 86 67.40 -8.76 -15.46
C HIS A 86 68.29 -7.79 -14.65
N PRO A 87 69.63 -7.92 -14.71
CA PRO A 87 70.53 -7.18 -13.82
C PRO A 87 70.65 -5.68 -14.14
N LYS A 88 70.34 -5.28 -15.38
CA LYS A 88 70.48 -3.88 -15.86
C LYS A 88 69.16 -3.10 -15.91
N VAL A 89 68.02 -3.76 -15.80
CA VAL A 89 66.70 -3.11 -15.92
C VAL A 89 66.18 -2.83 -14.51
N PRO A 90 65.75 -1.61 -14.19
CA PRO A 90 65.20 -1.28 -12.87
C PRO A 90 64.01 -2.18 -12.52
N ARG A 91 63.80 -2.45 -11.23
CA ARG A 91 62.56 -3.11 -10.80
C ARG A 91 61.39 -2.16 -10.98
N ASP A 92 60.33 -2.61 -11.65
CA ASP A 92 59.10 -1.87 -11.82
C ASP A 92 58.14 -2.06 -10.64
N PHE A 93 57.31 -1.04 -10.41
CA PHE A 93 56.25 -1.07 -9.39
C PHE A 93 54.92 -1.59 -9.95
N ALA A 94 54.83 -1.90 -11.25
CA ALA A 94 53.60 -2.36 -11.94
C ALA A 94 53.06 -3.70 -11.43
N VAL A 95 53.88 -4.46 -10.68
CA VAL A 95 53.42 -5.65 -9.96
C VAL A 95 52.27 -5.32 -9.03
N LEU A 96 52.26 -4.15 -8.38
CA LEU A 96 51.23 -3.81 -7.41
C LEU A 96 49.85 -3.51 -8.06
N PRO A 97 49.75 -2.61 -9.06
CA PRO A 97 48.55 -2.42 -9.90
C PRO A 97 48.03 -3.71 -10.54
N PHE A 98 48.94 -4.56 -11.03
CA PHE A 98 48.55 -5.86 -11.58
C PHE A 98 47.86 -6.75 -10.56
N HIS A 99 48.36 -6.82 -9.32
CA HIS A 99 47.73 -7.61 -8.27
C HIS A 99 46.41 -7.02 -7.79
N ILE A 100 46.28 -5.69 -7.80
CA ILE A 100 45.01 -5.01 -7.55
C ILE A 100 43.99 -5.42 -8.61
N LEU A 101 44.38 -5.40 -9.89
CA LEU A 101 43.53 -5.85 -11.00
C LEU A 101 43.07 -7.30 -10.81
N VAL A 102 44.01 -8.24 -10.58
CA VAL A 102 43.68 -9.67 -10.38
C VAL A 102 42.67 -9.86 -9.25
N ARG A 103 42.89 -9.18 -8.12
CA ARG A 103 42.01 -9.30 -6.96
C ARG A 103 40.64 -8.67 -7.19
N HIS A 104 40.59 -7.51 -7.84
CA HIS A 104 39.32 -6.86 -8.20
C HIS A 104 38.51 -7.76 -9.12
N VAL A 105 39.12 -8.30 -10.18
CA VAL A 105 38.46 -9.17 -11.16
C VAL A 105 37.91 -10.44 -10.49
N ASP A 106 38.64 -11.05 -9.55
CA ASP A 106 38.17 -12.23 -8.82
C ASP A 106 36.99 -11.89 -7.88
N GLU A 107 37.08 -10.77 -7.15
CA GLU A 107 36.01 -10.29 -6.28
C GLU A 107 34.75 -9.90 -7.05
N THR A 108 34.88 -9.22 -8.19
CA THR A 108 33.74 -8.84 -9.04
C THR A 108 33.13 -10.05 -9.71
N LEU A 109 33.92 -11.00 -10.20
CA LEU A 109 33.42 -12.26 -10.75
C LEU A 109 32.56 -13.01 -9.72
N GLY A 110 33.03 -13.14 -8.48
CA GLY A 110 32.28 -13.78 -7.40
C GLY A 110 30.96 -13.08 -7.09
N GLN A 111 30.98 -11.75 -7.02
CA GLN A 111 29.78 -10.94 -6.74
C GLN A 111 28.78 -10.97 -7.90
N VAL A 112 29.24 -10.97 -9.15
CA VAL A 112 28.36 -11.05 -10.32
C VAL A 112 27.69 -12.42 -10.40
N GLN A 113 28.40 -13.49 -10.06
CA GLN A 113 27.80 -14.82 -9.95
C GLN A 113 26.72 -14.87 -8.84
N GLU A 114 26.99 -14.29 -7.67
CA GLU A 114 26.01 -14.20 -6.58
C GLU A 114 24.78 -13.37 -6.99
N LEU A 115 24.99 -12.20 -7.59
CA LEU A 115 23.92 -11.35 -8.10
C LEU A 115 23.07 -12.09 -9.14
N SER A 116 23.71 -12.80 -10.08
CA SER A 116 23.02 -13.60 -11.09
C SER A 116 22.16 -14.71 -10.46
N ARG A 117 22.67 -15.39 -9.41
CA ARG A 117 21.88 -16.38 -8.65
C ARG A 117 20.68 -15.73 -7.96
N HIS A 118 20.86 -14.55 -7.36
CA HIS A 118 19.76 -13.82 -6.72
C HIS A 118 18.69 -13.39 -7.71
N ILE A 119 19.07 -12.82 -8.86
CA ILE A 119 18.16 -12.45 -9.95
C ILE A 119 17.41 -13.68 -10.47
N THR A 120 18.08 -14.81 -10.65
CA THR A 120 17.44 -16.05 -11.13
C THR A 120 16.45 -16.62 -10.10
N SER A 121 16.80 -16.54 -8.81
CA SER A 121 15.92 -16.93 -7.71
C SER A 121 14.67 -16.06 -7.65
N THR A 122 14.81 -14.73 -7.80
CA THR A 122 13.66 -13.82 -7.83
C THR A 122 12.79 -14.04 -9.05
N GLU A 123 13.37 -14.26 -10.23
CA GLU A 123 12.62 -14.63 -11.45
C GLU A 123 11.75 -15.87 -11.22
N LYS A 124 12.33 -16.94 -10.65
CA LYS A 124 11.59 -18.16 -10.35
C LYS A 124 10.47 -17.92 -9.34
N ARG A 125 10.73 -17.16 -8.28
CA ARG A 125 9.70 -16.82 -7.28
C ARG A 125 8.53 -16.04 -7.89
N ILE A 126 8.82 -15.08 -8.77
CA ILE A 126 7.80 -14.28 -9.46
C ILE A 126 7.00 -15.16 -10.43
N ALA A 127 7.67 -16.04 -11.19
CA ALA A 127 7.02 -17.00 -12.08
C ALA A 127 6.10 -17.98 -11.33
N ASP A 128 6.50 -18.42 -10.13
CA ASP A 128 5.68 -19.27 -9.24
C ASP A 128 4.53 -18.49 -8.55
N GLY A 129 4.41 -17.17 -8.76
CA GLY A 129 3.41 -16.32 -8.13
C GLY A 129 3.64 -16.06 -6.63
N LYS A 130 4.83 -16.40 -6.10
CA LYS A 130 5.20 -16.18 -4.69
C LYS A 130 5.75 -14.78 -4.48
N ILE A 131 4.85 -13.80 -4.58
CA ILE A 131 5.17 -12.37 -4.49
C ILE A 131 4.84 -11.83 -3.10
N SER A 132 5.82 -11.18 -2.48
CA SER A 132 5.65 -10.40 -1.26
C SER A 132 5.38 -8.95 -1.62
N LEU A 133 4.10 -8.57 -1.54
CA LEU A 133 3.62 -7.20 -1.76
C LEU A 133 3.59 -6.37 -0.46
N GLU A 134 3.75 -7.01 0.70
CA GLU A 134 3.81 -6.32 2.00
C GLU A 134 5.03 -5.38 2.04
N ASP A 135 4.81 -4.12 2.44
CA ASP A 135 5.81 -3.06 2.52
C ASP A 135 6.66 -2.82 1.26
N ASN A 136 6.13 -3.13 0.08
CA ASN A 136 6.86 -3.10 -1.20
C ASN A 136 8.10 -4.01 -1.19
N GLY A 137 8.03 -5.17 -0.52
CA GLY A 137 9.16 -6.07 -0.30
C GLY A 137 9.91 -6.45 -1.59
N ASP A 138 9.20 -7.00 -2.59
CA ASP A 138 9.85 -7.41 -3.84
C ASP A 138 10.31 -6.22 -4.71
N TYR A 139 9.65 -5.06 -4.64
CA TYR A 139 10.13 -3.82 -5.30
C TYR A 139 11.42 -3.31 -4.66
N LYS A 140 11.51 -3.30 -3.33
CA LYS A 140 12.73 -2.95 -2.59
C LYS A 140 13.87 -3.91 -2.91
N LEU A 141 13.56 -5.20 -3.06
CA LEU A 141 14.53 -6.21 -3.46
C LEU A 141 15.05 -5.96 -4.88
N LEU A 142 14.16 -5.77 -5.87
CA LEU A 142 14.57 -5.47 -7.25
C LEU A 142 15.39 -4.18 -7.34
N ASN A 143 14.99 -3.13 -6.62
CA ASN A 143 15.77 -1.90 -6.56
C ASN A 143 17.16 -2.13 -5.94
N ARG A 144 17.26 -2.95 -4.88
CA ARG A 144 18.55 -3.34 -4.31
C ARG A 144 19.42 -4.09 -5.32
N LEU A 145 18.85 -5.06 -6.04
CA LEU A 145 19.58 -5.81 -7.08
C LEU A 145 20.05 -4.89 -8.21
N ASN A 146 19.24 -3.91 -8.60
CA ASN A 146 19.62 -2.90 -9.59
C ASN A 146 20.77 -2.00 -9.10
N LEU A 147 20.73 -1.57 -7.84
CA LEU A 147 21.82 -0.79 -7.25
C LEU A 147 23.12 -1.61 -7.18
N GLU A 148 23.05 -2.89 -6.78
CA GLU A 148 24.22 -3.78 -6.79
C GLU A 148 24.75 -4.01 -8.20
N HIS A 149 23.88 -4.18 -9.20
CA HIS A 149 24.28 -4.25 -10.62
C HIS A 149 25.07 -3.02 -11.06
N VAL A 150 24.55 -1.81 -10.78
CA VAL A 150 25.22 -0.56 -11.16
C VAL A 150 26.59 -0.42 -10.50
N ARG A 151 26.72 -0.85 -9.24
CA ARG A 151 28.02 -0.89 -8.53
C ARG A 151 29.02 -1.82 -9.22
N LEU A 152 28.59 -3.05 -9.52
CA LEU A 152 29.43 -4.04 -10.20
C LEU A 152 29.81 -3.60 -11.61
N GLN A 153 28.90 -2.92 -12.32
CA GLN A 153 29.20 -2.35 -13.63
C GLN A 153 30.33 -1.32 -13.55
N ARG A 154 30.24 -0.37 -12.61
CA ARG A 154 31.32 0.62 -12.41
C ARG A 154 32.66 -0.02 -12.05
N ARG A 155 32.64 -1.09 -11.26
CA ARG A 155 33.86 -1.85 -10.92
C ARG A 155 34.47 -2.54 -12.13
N SER A 156 33.65 -3.19 -12.96
CA SER A 156 34.13 -3.81 -14.20
C SER A 156 34.66 -2.76 -15.19
N ASP A 157 34.01 -1.61 -15.30
CA ASP A 157 34.50 -0.51 -16.15
C ASP A 157 35.87 0.01 -15.65
N PHE A 158 36.04 0.16 -14.34
CA PHE A 158 37.34 0.50 -13.74
C PHE A 158 38.42 -0.56 -14.00
N GLU A 159 38.10 -1.86 -13.88
CA GLU A 159 39.04 -2.94 -14.15
C GLU A 159 39.53 -2.94 -15.60
N LEU A 160 38.62 -2.68 -16.56
CA LEU A 160 38.96 -2.57 -17.97
C LEU A 160 39.85 -1.36 -18.25
N ASP A 161 39.53 -0.21 -17.66
CA ASP A 161 40.37 0.98 -17.74
C ASP A 161 41.75 0.74 -17.11
N LEU A 162 41.82 0.06 -15.97
CA LEU A 162 43.07 -0.29 -15.32
C LEU A 162 43.91 -1.25 -16.16
N ALA A 163 43.31 -2.32 -16.68
CA ALA A 163 43.99 -3.27 -17.57
C ALA A 163 44.54 -2.57 -18.83
N ALA A 164 43.75 -1.69 -19.46
CA ALA A 164 44.17 -0.94 -20.63
C ALA A 164 45.35 0.00 -20.33
N ASN A 165 45.34 0.66 -19.17
CA ASN A 165 46.44 1.51 -18.73
C ASN A 165 47.70 0.72 -18.37
N LEU A 166 47.56 -0.46 -17.74
CA LEU A 166 48.65 -1.37 -17.47
C LEU A 166 49.33 -1.85 -18.76
N LEU A 167 48.56 -2.17 -19.80
CA LEU A 167 49.12 -2.50 -21.11
C LEU A 167 49.91 -1.34 -21.72
N LYS A 168 49.37 -0.12 -21.63
CA LYS A 168 50.04 1.12 -22.06
C LYS A 168 51.34 1.37 -21.29
N TYR A 169 51.32 1.10 -19.98
CA TYR A 169 52.49 1.19 -19.11
C TYR A 169 53.55 0.18 -19.55
N LEU A 170 53.17 -1.10 -19.74
CA LEU A 170 54.09 -2.16 -20.15
C LEU A 170 54.74 -1.86 -21.50
N GLU A 171 53.97 -1.34 -22.47
CA GLU A 171 54.49 -0.92 -23.77
C GLU A 171 55.50 0.24 -23.64
N SER A 172 55.17 1.23 -22.80
CA SER A 172 56.04 2.40 -22.56
C SER A 172 57.31 2.01 -21.79
N TYR A 173 57.18 1.09 -20.84
CA TYR A 173 58.29 0.52 -20.08
C TYR A 173 59.24 -0.26 -20.97
N LEU A 174 58.69 -1.11 -21.85
CA LEU A 174 59.48 -1.80 -22.86
C LEU A 174 60.23 -0.78 -23.72
N ARG A 175 59.53 0.25 -24.24
CA ARG A 175 60.11 1.28 -25.11
C ARG A 175 61.31 1.99 -24.46
N LEU A 176 61.18 2.42 -23.22
CA LEU A 176 62.22 3.15 -22.48
C LEU A 176 63.47 2.32 -22.25
N TRP A 177 63.30 1.04 -21.93
CA TRP A 177 64.40 0.16 -21.55
C TRP A 177 64.88 -0.77 -22.66
N THR A 178 64.29 -0.70 -23.86
CA THR A 178 64.63 -1.54 -25.04
C THR A 178 66.13 -1.75 -25.23
N HIS A 179 66.92 -0.68 -25.11
CA HIS A 179 68.37 -0.69 -25.28
C HIS A 179 69.15 -1.50 -24.21
N LEU A 180 68.55 -1.77 -23.06
CA LEU A 180 69.15 -2.56 -21.98
C LEU A 180 68.77 -4.05 -22.01
N TRP A 181 67.79 -4.44 -22.84
CA TRP A 181 67.33 -5.83 -22.95
C TRP A 181 68.23 -6.65 -23.88
N GLU A 182 69.35 -7.16 -23.36
CA GLU A 182 70.26 -8.06 -24.11
C GLU A 182 69.84 -9.55 -24.04
N GLY A 183 68.84 -9.91 -23.22
CA GLY A 183 68.47 -11.30 -22.89
C GLY A 183 67.00 -11.70 -23.13
N GLY A 184 66.22 -10.90 -23.87
CA GLY A 184 64.83 -11.20 -24.27
C GLY A 184 63.74 -10.65 -23.32
N THR A 185 62.59 -10.29 -23.89
CA THR A 185 61.46 -9.56 -23.27
C THR A 185 60.47 -10.43 -22.49
N SER A 186 60.84 -11.67 -22.19
CA SER A 186 59.92 -12.71 -21.68
C SER A 186 59.11 -12.32 -20.44
N TYR A 187 59.64 -11.48 -19.54
CA TYR A 187 58.89 -10.99 -18.38
C TYR A 187 57.76 -10.03 -18.77
N VAL A 188 58.03 -9.09 -19.68
CA VAL A 188 57.04 -8.11 -20.15
C VAL A 188 55.96 -8.83 -20.96
N ASP A 189 56.35 -9.82 -21.76
CA ASP A 189 55.42 -10.65 -22.53
C ASP A 189 54.51 -11.50 -21.61
N ASP A 190 55.05 -12.13 -20.56
CA ASP A 190 54.27 -12.88 -19.56
C ASP A 190 53.32 -11.97 -18.76
N MET A 191 53.80 -10.80 -18.32
CA MET A 191 52.94 -9.81 -17.65
C MET A 191 51.84 -9.28 -18.56
N ARG A 192 52.15 -9.03 -19.83
CA ARG A 192 51.17 -8.62 -20.83
C ARG A 192 50.12 -9.70 -21.04
N GLU A 193 50.51 -10.95 -21.22
CA GLU A 193 49.58 -12.07 -21.40
C GLU A 193 48.63 -12.20 -20.19
N LYS A 194 49.17 -12.05 -18.97
CA LYS A 194 48.38 -12.07 -17.74
C LYS A 194 47.40 -10.90 -17.64
N VAL A 195 47.83 -9.67 -17.98
CA VAL A 195 46.92 -8.50 -18.00
C VAL A 195 45.83 -8.69 -19.03
N GLU A 196 46.16 -9.15 -20.24
CA GLU A 196 45.17 -9.46 -21.28
C GLU A 196 44.20 -10.56 -20.85
N GLN A 197 44.68 -11.56 -20.08
CA GLN A 197 43.81 -12.58 -19.49
C GLN A 197 42.81 -11.99 -18.49
N GLN A 198 43.26 -11.12 -17.58
CA GLN A 198 42.36 -10.44 -16.63
C GLN A 198 41.37 -9.51 -17.35
N MET A 199 41.82 -8.81 -18.39
CA MET A 199 40.96 -7.99 -19.23
C MET A 199 39.85 -8.83 -19.89
N ARG A 200 40.18 -10.02 -20.44
CA ARG A 200 39.20 -10.95 -21.00
C ARG A 200 38.18 -11.44 -19.96
N TYR A 201 38.59 -11.69 -18.72
CA TYR A 201 37.67 -12.04 -17.64
C TYR A 201 36.72 -10.90 -17.30
N SER A 202 37.23 -9.68 -17.15
CA SER A 202 36.38 -8.51 -16.87
C SER A 202 35.44 -8.19 -18.04
N GLU A 203 35.87 -8.34 -19.30
CA GLU A 203 34.99 -8.20 -20.48
C GLU A 203 33.83 -9.21 -20.47
N GLN A 204 34.09 -10.44 -20.02
CA GLN A 204 33.04 -11.45 -19.88
C GLN A 204 32.05 -11.06 -18.78
N VAL A 205 32.55 -10.58 -17.64
CA VAL A 205 31.72 -10.04 -16.56
C VAL A 205 30.87 -8.87 -17.04
N GLN A 206 31.44 -7.96 -17.84
CA GLN A 206 30.72 -6.83 -18.41
C GLN A 206 29.60 -7.27 -19.35
N LYS A 207 29.81 -8.33 -20.15
CA LYS A 207 28.75 -8.92 -21.00
C LYS A 207 27.60 -9.47 -20.16
N ASP A 208 27.90 -10.18 -19.07
CA ASP A 208 26.88 -10.72 -18.17
C ASP A 208 26.09 -9.60 -17.48
N LEU A 209 26.80 -8.57 -17.01
CA LEU A 209 26.20 -7.38 -16.39
C LEU A 209 25.29 -6.63 -17.37
N ARG A 210 25.62 -6.53 -18.66
CA ARG A 210 24.76 -5.86 -19.66
C ARG A 210 23.39 -6.53 -19.83
N MET A 211 23.27 -7.81 -19.49
CA MET A 211 22.00 -8.54 -19.61
C MET A 211 21.10 -8.39 -18.38
N MET A 212 21.65 -8.06 -17.22
CA MET A 212 20.92 -8.00 -15.96
C MET A 212 19.83 -6.91 -15.89
N PRO A 213 20.03 -5.67 -16.41
CA PRO A 213 18.98 -4.64 -16.39
C PRO A 213 17.70 -5.11 -17.08
N ARG A 214 17.82 -5.70 -18.27
CA ARG A 214 16.68 -6.25 -19.01
C ARG A 214 15.94 -7.32 -18.21
N ARG A 215 16.67 -8.18 -17.49
CA ARG A 215 16.09 -9.21 -16.62
C ARG A 215 15.33 -8.59 -15.44
N ILE A 216 15.89 -7.57 -14.81
CA ILE A 216 15.27 -6.84 -13.70
C ILE A 216 14.01 -6.09 -14.18
N ASP A 217 14.08 -5.44 -15.35
CA ASP A 217 12.94 -4.73 -15.95
C ASP A 217 11.80 -5.69 -16.30
N ASN A 218 12.11 -6.84 -16.90
CA ASN A 218 11.12 -7.88 -17.20
C ASN A 218 10.45 -8.38 -15.92
N GLN A 219 11.20 -8.55 -14.83
CA GLN A 219 10.65 -8.92 -13.52
C GLN A 219 9.74 -7.82 -12.97
N SER A 220 10.14 -6.55 -13.08
CA SER A 220 9.31 -5.42 -12.65
C SER A 220 7.99 -5.38 -13.42
N GLN A 221 8.02 -5.56 -14.74
CA GLN A 221 6.82 -5.64 -15.58
C GLN A 221 5.92 -6.83 -15.19
N ALA A 222 6.51 -8.00 -14.93
CA ALA A 222 5.77 -9.17 -14.47
C ALA A 222 5.07 -8.90 -13.13
N LEU A 223 5.74 -8.24 -12.18
CA LEU A 223 5.13 -7.82 -10.91
C LEU A 223 3.94 -6.87 -11.14
N PHE A 224 4.09 -5.84 -11.99
CA PHE A 224 3.00 -4.93 -12.33
C PHE A 224 1.80 -5.67 -12.93
N ASN A 225 2.04 -6.60 -13.86
CA ASN A 225 0.97 -7.39 -14.48
C ASN A 225 0.25 -8.28 -13.45
N ILE A 226 0.99 -8.92 -12.55
CA ILE A 226 0.39 -9.79 -11.51
C ILE A 226 -0.43 -8.97 -10.51
N ILE A 227 0.02 -7.77 -10.13
CA ILE A 227 -0.74 -6.85 -9.28
C ILE A 227 -2.03 -6.43 -9.99
N ALA A 228 -1.94 -5.98 -11.25
CA ALA A 228 -3.12 -5.60 -12.02
C ALA A 228 -4.13 -6.75 -12.17
N MET A 229 -3.65 -7.98 -12.39
CA MET A 229 -4.51 -9.17 -12.43
C MET A 229 -5.17 -9.45 -11.08
N ARG A 230 -4.43 -9.29 -9.97
CA ARG A 230 -4.98 -9.45 -8.61
C ARG A 230 -6.05 -8.42 -8.32
N ASP A 231 -5.82 -7.15 -8.67
CA ASP A 231 -6.78 -6.07 -8.48
C ASP A 231 -8.03 -6.25 -9.34
N ASN A 232 -7.87 -6.68 -10.60
CA ASN A 232 -9.00 -7.03 -11.47
C ASN A 232 -9.83 -8.18 -10.88
N LYS A 233 -9.17 -9.23 -10.35
CA LYS A 233 -9.88 -10.34 -9.69
C LYS A 233 -10.62 -9.89 -8.43
N LEU A 234 -10.02 -9.02 -7.62
CA LEU A 234 -10.67 -8.43 -6.44
C LEU A 234 -11.87 -7.57 -6.84
N ASN A 235 -11.73 -6.74 -7.88
CA ASN A 235 -12.82 -5.90 -8.39
C ASN A 235 -14.00 -6.73 -8.92
N ILE A 236 -13.74 -7.85 -9.61
CA ILE A 236 -14.79 -8.77 -10.06
C ILE A 236 -15.51 -9.39 -8.86
N SER A 237 -14.77 -9.90 -7.87
CA SER A 237 -15.37 -10.48 -6.65
C SER A 237 -16.15 -9.44 -5.82
N LEU A 238 -15.66 -8.21 -5.78
CA LEU A 238 -16.35 -7.08 -5.16
C LEU A 238 -17.65 -6.73 -5.90
N ALA A 239 -17.64 -6.75 -7.24
CA ALA A 239 -18.84 -6.54 -8.04
C ALA A 239 -19.87 -7.67 -7.83
N GLU A 240 -19.42 -8.92 -7.75
CA GLU A 240 -20.29 -10.07 -7.45
C GLU A 240 -20.94 -9.97 -6.07
N SER A 241 -20.17 -9.65 -5.03
CA SER A 241 -20.69 -9.45 -3.68
C SER A 241 -21.64 -8.23 -3.62
N SER A 242 -21.30 -7.13 -4.30
CA SER A 242 -22.17 -5.96 -4.40
C SER A 242 -23.49 -6.27 -5.10
N LYS A 243 -23.46 -7.09 -6.16
CA LYS A 243 -24.67 -7.57 -6.85
C LYS A 243 -25.55 -8.36 -5.90
N LYS A 244 -24.97 -9.29 -5.12
CA LYS A 244 -25.71 -10.08 -4.13
C LYS A 244 -26.36 -9.19 -3.06
N ILE A 245 -25.62 -8.22 -2.52
CA ILE A 245 -26.14 -7.24 -1.55
C ILE A 245 -27.30 -6.43 -2.16
N ALA A 246 -27.17 -6.01 -3.41
CA ALA A 246 -28.23 -5.26 -4.09
C ALA A 246 -29.51 -6.11 -4.33
N GLU A 247 -29.35 -7.40 -4.63
CA GLU A 247 -30.47 -8.35 -4.76
C GLU A 247 -31.18 -8.57 -3.43
N GLU A 248 -30.42 -8.79 -2.34
CA GLU A 248 -30.97 -8.92 -0.98
C GLU A 248 -31.70 -7.63 -0.55
N SER A 249 -31.08 -6.47 -0.76
CA SER A 249 -31.71 -5.17 -0.48
C SER A 249 -33.00 -4.96 -1.28
N ARG A 250 -33.05 -5.41 -2.53
CA ARG A 250 -34.28 -5.35 -3.35
C ARG A 250 -35.38 -6.22 -2.75
N LEU A 251 -35.05 -7.42 -2.27
CA LEU A 251 -36.02 -8.31 -1.61
C LEU A 251 -36.53 -7.69 -0.31
N ASP A 252 -35.65 -7.12 0.52
CA ASP A 252 -36.03 -6.45 1.77
C ASP A 252 -36.95 -5.25 1.51
N ASN A 253 -36.66 -4.45 0.47
CA ASN A 253 -37.54 -3.36 0.06
C ASN A 253 -38.93 -3.87 -0.36
N LEU A 254 -39.01 -4.98 -1.09
CA LEU A 254 -40.29 -5.59 -1.46
C LEU A 254 -41.04 -6.14 -0.24
N LEU A 255 -40.33 -6.76 0.72
CA LEU A 255 -40.92 -7.23 1.98
C LEU A 255 -41.44 -6.06 2.82
N SER A 256 -40.67 -4.98 2.93
CA SER A 256 -41.07 -3.75 3.62
C SER A 256 -42.35 -3.16 3.01
N VAL A 257 -42.44 -3.08 1.68
CA VAL A 257 -43.67 -2.62 1.00
C VAL A 257 -44.86 -3.55 1.28
N LYS A 258 -44.65 -4.87 1.27
CA LYS A 258 -45.71 -5.85 1.62
C LYS A 258 -46.15 -5.71 3.07
N LEU A 259 -45.21 -5.55 4.00
CA LEU A 259 -45.50 -5.32 5.42
C LEU A 259 -46.27 -4.01 5.62
N ALA A 260 -45.87 -2.93 4.95
CA ALA A 260 -46.60 -1.66 4.97
C ALA A 260 -48.04 -1.82 4.46
N LYS A 261 -48.25 -2.60 3.39
CA LYS A 261 -49.60 -2.90 2.90
C LYS A 261 -50.42 -3.74 3.88
N ALA A 262 -49.84 -4.80 4.45
CA ALA A 262 -50.51 -5.66 5.42
C ALA A 262 -50.89 -4.89 6.70
N THR A 263 -49.98 -4.05 7.21
CA THR A 263 -50.26 -3.20 8.37
C THR A 263 -51.34 -2.16 8.07
N ALA A 264 -51.37 -1.59 6.86
CA ALA A 264 -52.46 -0.69 6.44
C ALA A 264 -53.82 -1.42 6.38
N GLU A 265 -53.85 -2.66 5.88
CA GLU A 265 -55.06 -3.48 5.85
C GLU A 265 -55.56 -3.84 7.25
N VAL A 266 -54.66 -4.25 8.15
CA VAL A 266 -54.97 -4.50 9.57
C VAL A 266 -55.50 -3.24 10.23
N ALA A 267 -54.91 -2.06 9.96
CA ALA A 267 -55.39 -0.79 10.49
C ALA A 267 -56.82 -0.46 10.00
N GLU A 268 -57.13 -0.74 8.74
CA GLU A 268 -58.49 -0.53 8.19
C GLU A 268 -59.50 -1.51 8.80
N GLN A 269 -59.15 -2.79 8.94
CA GLN A 269 -60.00 -3.78 9.63
C GLN A 269 -60.25 -3.37 11.09
N THR A 270 -59.20 -2.94 11.80
CA THR A 270 -59.31 -2.43 13.17
C THR A 270 -60.20 -1.19 13.25
N ARG A 271 -60.15 -0.32 12.23
CA ARG A 271 -61.04 0.85 12.12
C ARG A 271 -62.50 0.45 11.95
N GLN A 272 -62.77 -0.57 11.14
CA GLN A 272 -64.12 -1.11 10.95
C GLN A 272 -64.65 -1.79 12.21
N ASP A 273 -63.84 -2.62 12.87
CA ASP A 273 -64.20 -3.25 14.15
C ASP A 273 -64.47 -2.20 15.23
N SER A 274 -63.67 -1.12 15.27
CA SER A 274 -63.91 0.01 16.16
C SER A 274 -65.24 0.72 15.87
N ALA A 275 -65.67 0.79 14.60
CA ALA A 275 -66.97 1.34 14.23
C ALA A 275 -68.12 0.41 14.67
N ALA A 276 -67.99 -0.90 14.46
CA ALA A 276 -68.97 -1.89 14.92
C ALA A 276 -69.11 -1.88 16.45
N MET A 277 -67.99 -1.80 17.18
CA MET A 277 -67.98 -1.71 18.64
C MET A 277 -68.71 -0.45 19.14
N LYS A 278 -68.51 0.69 18.46
CA LYS A 278 -69.27 1.92 18.76
C LYS A 278 -70.78 1.72 18.55
N THR A 279 -71.19 1.03 17.48
CA THR A 279 -72.61 0.75 17.21
C THR A 279 -73.23 -0.16 18.28
N ILE A 280 -72.53 -1.22 18.69
CA ILE A 280 -72.98 -2.11 19.78
C ILE A 280 -73.09 -1.33 21.11
N ALA A 281 -72.12 -0.47 21.40
CA ALA A 281 -72.17 0.39 22.59
C ALA A 281 -73.40 1.31 22.56
N VAL A 282 -73.73 1.91 21.41
CA VAL A 282 -74.94 2.74 21.26
C VAL A 282 -76.23 1.93 21.46
N LEU A 283 -76.31 0.72 20.88
CA LEU A 283 -77.45 -0.18 21.06
C LEU A 283 -77.64 -0.57 22.53
N THR A 284 -76.56 -1.00 23.21
CA THR A 284 -76.61 -1.36 24.63
C THR A 284 -76.99 -0.17 25.51
N LEU A 285 -76.44 1.02 25.27
CA LEU A 285 -76.83 2.27 25.94
C LEU A 285 -78.31 2.61 25.77
N THR A 286 -78.93 2.23 24.64
CA THR A 286 -80.34 2.47 24.35
C THR A 286 -81.26 1.48 25.05
N PHE A 287 -80.88 0.19 25.07
CA PHE A 287 -81.73 -0.87 25.64
C PHE A 287 -81.57 -1.06 27.14
N LEU A 288 -80.37 -0.84 27.71
CA LEU A 288 -80.08 -1.06 29.14
C LEU A 288 -81.01 -0.30 30.11
N PRO A 289 -81.37 0.99 29.89
CA PRO A 289 -82.27 1.69 30.79
C PRO A 289 -83.70 1.17 30.67
N GLY A 290 -84.12 0.82 29.45
CA GLY A 290 -85.45 0.25 29.19
C GLY A 290 -85.64 -1.12 29.83
N THR A 291 -84.62 -2.00 29.74
CA THR A 291 -84.68 -3.32 30.39
C THR A 291 -84.62 -3.21 31.91
N ALA A 292 -83.78 -2.33 32.47
CA ALA A 292 -83.73 -2.10 33.91
C ALA A 292 -85.09 -1.64 34.45
N VAL A 293 -85.71 -0.66 33.80
CA VAL A 293 -87.04 -0.16 34.18
C VAL A 293 -88.09 -1.28 34.02
N ALA A 294 -88.07 -2.05 32.94
CA ALA A 294 -88.98 -3.19 32.75
C ALA A 294 -88.81 -4.27 33.84
N SER A 295 -87.59 -4.59 34.24
CA SER A 295 -87.31 -5.53 35.34
C SER A 295 -87.84 -5.03 36.68
N PHE A 296 -87.66 -3.74 37.01
CA PHE A 296 -88.23 -3.14 38.21
C PHE A 296 -89.77 -3.20 38.22
N PHE A 297 -90.41 -2.92 37.09
CA PHE A 297 -91.87 -3.02 36.96
C PHE A 297 -92.38 -4.47 36.97
N SER A 298 -91.58 -5.44 36.51
CA SER A 298 -91.90 -6.88 36.54
C SER A 298 -91.84 -7.47 37.96
N MET A 299 -90.92 -7.00 38.83
CA MET A 299 -90.85 -7.44 40.23
C MET A 299 -92.06 -6.99 41.06
N ASN A 300 -92.67 -5.86 40.73
CA ASN A 300 -93.84 -5.32 41.43
C ASN A 300 -95.17 -5.72 40.75
N GLY A 301 -95.45 -7.02 40.60
CA GLY A 301 -96.82 -7.59 40.44
C GLY A 301 -97.84 -6.89 39.52
N MET A 302 -97.40 -6.12 38.52
CA MET A 302 -98.25 -5.13 37.83
C MET A 302 -99.02 -5.70 36.63
N PHE A 303 -98.70 -6.94 36.23
CA PHE A 303 -99.46 -7.71 35.26
C PHE A 303 -100.29 -8.78 35.99
N ASN A 304 -101.60 -8.54 36.11
CA ASN A 304 -102.54 -9.52 36.62
C ASN A 304 -102.95 -10.44 35.46
N TRP A 305 -102.37 -11.64 35.39
CA TRP A 305 -102.60 -12.59 34.29
C TRP A 305 -103.89 -13.42 34.44
N ASP A 306 -104.73 -13.13 35.45
CA ASP A 306 -106.02 -13.78 35.66
C ASP A 306 -107.14 -12.74 35.93
N PRO A 307 -107.90 -12.32 34.90
CA PRO A 307 -108.92 -11.28 35.03
C PRO A 307 -110.32 -11.87 35.30
N SER A 308 -110.99 -11.41 36.36
CA SER A 308 -112.45 -11.59 36.52
C SER A 308 -113.23 -10.60 35.64
N GLU A 309 -114.43 -11.00 35.17
CA GLU A 309 -115.26 -10.28 34.19
C GLU A 309 -115.34 -8.76 34.44
N GLY A 310 -114.83 -7.98 33.48
CA GLY A 310 -115.02 -6.53 33.42
C GLY A 310 -113.78 -5.66 33.70
N GLN A 311 -112.60 -6.24 33.99
CA GLN A 311 -111.36 -5.46 34.13
C GLN A 311 -110.39 -5.70 32.97
N SER A 312 -109.87 -4.59 32.43
CA SER A 312 -108.93 -4.55 31.31
C SER A 312 -107.65 -5.33 31.64
N LEU A 313 -107.25 -6.23 30.74
CA LEU A 313 -105.96 -6.93 30.79
C LEU A 313 -104.75 -5.97 30.80
N ALA A 314 -104.95 -4.70 30.47
CA ALA A 314 -103.92 -3.67 30.52
C ALA A 314 -104.12 -2.77 31.75
N SER A 315 -103.22 -2.89 32.72
CA SER A 315 -103.07 -1.96 33.83
C SER A 315 -102.99 -0.50 33.32
N PRO A 316 -103.74 0.48 33.88
CA PRO A 316 -103.72 1.90 33.48
C PRO A 316 -102.35 2.59 33.64
N TYR A 317 -101.37 1.93 34.26
CA TYR A 317 -100.06 2.49 34.59
C TYR A 317 -98.99 2.28 33.51
N LEU A 318 -99.34 1.74 32.34
CA LEU A 318 -98.43 1.64 31.18
C LEU A 318 -97.84 3.00 30.77
N TYR A 319 -98.53 4.11 31.02
CA TYR A 319 -97.99 5.45 30.76
C TYR A 319 -96.81 5.81 31.69
N VAL A 320 -96.78 5.30 32.92
CA VAL A 320 -95.69 5.54 33.90
C VAL A 320 -94.38 4.93 33.42
N PHE A 321 -94.44 3.77 32.74
CA PHE A 321 -93.27 3.17 32.08
C PHE A 321 -92.63 4.13 31.08
N PHE A 322 -93.40 4.76 30.20
CA PHE A 322 -92.86 5.72 29.23
C PHE A 322 -92.33 6.99 29.90
N VAL A 323 -93.02 7.51 30.92
CA VAL A 323 -92.61 8.74 31.63
C VAL A 323 -91.30 8.57 32.40
N VAL A 324 -90.99 7.37 32.90
CA VAL A 324 -89.74 7.10 33.62
C VAL A 324 -88.61 6.69 32.66
N THR A 325 -88.90 5.88 31.65
CA THR A 325 -87.87 5.32 30.76
C THR A 325 -87.24 6.38 29.86
N VAL A 326 -88.03 7.29 29.30
CA VAL A 326 -87.56 8.34 28.38
C VAL A 326 -86.56 9.32 29.03
N PRO A 327 -86.82 9.92 30.21
CA PRO A 327 -85.82 10.80 30.84
C PRO A 327 -84.58 10.05 31.30
N LEU A 328 -84.73 8.78 31.71
CA LEU A 328 -83.59 7.94 32.09
C LEU A 328 -82.67 7.67 30.89
N THR A 329 -83.23 7.35 29.71
CA THR A 329 -82.42 7.17 28.50
C THR A 329 -81.71 8.47 28.09
N VAL A 330 -82.39 9.61 28.19
CA VAL A 330 -81.80 10.93 27.89
C VAL A 330 -80.63 11.24 28.84
N LEU A 331 -80.76 11.00 30.14
CA LEU A 331 -79.68 11.20 31.11
C LEU A 331 -78.44 10.36 30.81
N VAL A 332 -78.64 9.09 30.46
CA VAL A 332 -77.56 8.16 30.12
C VAL A 332 -76.84 8.60 28.83
N TYR A 333 -77.58 9.06 27.80
CA TYR A 333 -77.01 9.61 26.58
C TYR A 333 -76.23 10.92 26.82
N ILE A 334 -76.74 11.82 27.67
CA ILE A 334 -76.03 13.07 28.03
C ILE A 334 -74.72 12.75 28.77
N GLY A 335 -74.75 11.78 29.69
CA GLY A 335 -73.56 11.32 30.41
C GLY A 335 -72.50 10.73 29.47
N TRP A 336 -72.91 9.86 28.53
CA TRP A 336 -72.00 9.29 27.52
C TRP A 336 -71.43 10.35 26.59
N TRP A 337 -72.25 11.29 26.11
CA TRP A 337 -71.79 12.38 25.25
C TRP A 337 -70.76 13.26 25.94
N TRP A 338 -70.99 13.61 27.20
CA TRP A 338 -70.05 14.43 27.99
C TRP A 338 -68.72 13.69 28.22
N TRP A 339 -68.77 12.40 28.55
CA TRP A 339 -67.58 11.55 28.70
C TRP A 339 -66.80 11.40 27.38
N PHE A 340 -67.50 11.08 26.29
CA PHE A 340 -66.91 10.88 24.97
C PHE A 340 -66.22 12.14 24.46
N ARG A 341 -66.86 13.31 24.64
CA ARG A 341 -66.30 14.61 24.26
C ARG A 341 -65.06 14.97 25.08
N ARG A 342 -65.05 14.65 26.39
CA ARG A 342 -63.89 14.88 27.26
C ARG A 342 -62.70 13.95 26.92
N MET A 343 -62.99 12.69 26.60
CA MET A 343 -61.98 11.72 26.14
C MET A 343 -61.36 12.13 24.80
N GLN A 344 -62.17 12.52 23.81
CA GLN A 344 -61.65 12.94 22.49
C GLN A 344 -60.66 14.11 22.61
N GLN A 345 -60.95 15.10 23.46
CA GLN A 345 -60.06 16.25 23.66
C GLN A 345 -58.73 15.88 24.32
N GLN A 346 -58.71 14.85 25.18
CA GLN A 346 -57.47 14.36 25.80
C GLN A 346 -56.62 13.58 24.78
N TYR A 347 -57.24 12.73 23.97
CA TYR A 347 -56.53 11.99 22.91
C TYR A 347 -55.95 12.91 21.82
N GLN A 348 -56.69 13.95 21.40
CA GLN A 348 -56.22 14.87 20.36
C GLN A 348 -55.00 15.68 20.81
N LYS A 349 -55.01 16.21 22.04
CA LYS A 349 -53.86 16.95 22.60
C LYS A 349 -52.62 16.08 22.76
N GLN A 350 -52.79 14.81 23.12
CA GLN A 350 -51.67 13.90 23.32
C GLN A 350 -51.02 13.46 21.98
N TYR A 351 -51.82 13.35 20.91
CA TYR A 351 -51.29 13.09 19.56
C TYR A 351 -50.54 14.30 18.99
N GLU A 352 -51.10 15.50 19.08
CA GLU A 352 -50.51 16.74 18.55
C GLU A 352 -49.13 17.07 19.16
N ASP A 353 -48.98 16.92 20.49
CA ASP A 353 -47.71 17.15 21.18
C ASP A 353 -46.66 16.07 20.86
N SER A 354 -47.08 14.81 20.67
CA SER A 354 -46.16 13.69 20.47
C SER A 354 -45.58 13.63 19.05
N ASP A 355 -46.38 13.90 18.02
CA ASP A 355 -46.02 13.72 16.61
C ASP A 355 -45.19 14.90 16.10
N PHE A 356 -45.56 16.13 16.48
CA PHE A 356 -44.82 17.33 16.07
C PHE A 356 -43.42 17.39 16.70
N ALA A 357 -43.32 17.13 18.00
CA ALA A 357 -42.04 17.23 18.72
C ALA A 357 -41.03 16.14 18.32
N THR A 358 -41.48 14.92 18.03
CA THR A 358 -40.58 13.83 17.62
C THR A 358 -40.14 13.94 16.16
N VAL A 359 -41.04 14.32 15.25
CA VAL A 359 -40.72 14.53 13.83
C VAL A 359 -39.76 15.72 13.64
N GLU A 360 -39.95 16.81 14.37
CA GLU A 360 -39.04 17.96 14.35
C GLU A 360 -37.62 17.59 14.81
N GLN A 361 -37.51 16.77 15.86
CA GLN A 361 -36.21 16.30 16.36
C GLN A 361 -35.49 15.38 15.37
N ASP A 362 -36.20 14.46 14.71
CA ASP A 362 -35.57 13.56 13.72
C ASP A 362 -35.14 14.31 12.45
N LEU A 363 -35.95 15.25 11.96
CA LEU A 363 -35.59 16.13 10.85
C LEU A 363 -34.35 16.97 11.16
N MET A 364 -34.30 17.58 12.35
CA MET A 364 -33.14 18.37 12.78
C MET A 364 -31.87 17.53 12.91
N ARG A 365 -31.97 16.29 13.39
CA ARG A 365 -30.82 15.36 13.44
C ARG A 365 -30.33 15.01 12.04
N ARG A 366 -31.23 14.65 11.12
CA ARG A 366 -30.88 14.31 9.73
C ARG A 366 -30.31 15.50 8.97
N MET A 367 -30.82 16.71 9.19
CA MET A 367 -30.24 17.92 8.59
C MET A 367 -28.83 18.19 9.14
N ARG A 368 -28.59 18.01 10.44
CA ARG A 368 -27.24 18.16 11.01
C ARG A 368 -26.25 17.13 10.46
N THR A 369 -26.66 15.87 10.27
CA THR A 369 -25.78 14.84 9.70
C THR A 369 -25.55 15.02 8.19
N ALA A 370 -26.54 15.47 7.42
CA ALA A 370 -26.39 15.76 5.99
C ALA A 370 -25.55 17.02 5.74
N THR A 371 -25.61 18.02 6.62
CA THR A 371 -24.82 19.26 6.47
C THR A 371 -23.36 19.05 6.87
N ASN A 372 -23.08 18.09 7.77
CA ASN A 372 -21.71 17.78 8.20
C ASN A 372 -20.97 16.77 7.28
N SER A 373 -21.64 16.17 6.29
CA SER A 373 -21.03 15.18 5.38
C SER A 373 -20.59 15.74 4.02
N PHE A 374 -20.74 17.05 3.78
CA PHE A 374 -20.09 17.72 2.65
C PHE A 374 -18.74 18.31 3.07
N PRO A 375 -17.59 17.66 2.78
CA PRO A 375 -16.34 18.37 2.78
C PRO A 375 -16.38 19.39 1.65
N ALA A 376 -16.39 20.68 2.00
CA ALA A 376 -16.19 21.77 1.05
C ALA A 376 -14.78 21.62 0.45
N GLN A 377 -14.68 20.88 -0.66
CA GLN A 377 -13.48 20.77 -1.47
C GLN A 377 -13.29 22.11 -2.20
N LYS A 378 -12.62 23.07 -1.54
CA LYS A 378 -12.09 24.26 -2.20
C LYS A 378 -10.94 23.83 -3.13
N HIS A 379 -11.23 23.72 -4.42
CA HIS A 379 -10.19 23.80 -5.44
C HIS A 379 -9.59 25.21 -5.40
N ALA A 380 -8.36 25.32 -4.95
CA ALA A 380 -7.50 26.47 -5.18
C ALA A 380 -6.68 26.21 -6.44
N THR A 381 -7.09 26.82 -7.56
CA THR A 381 -6.24 27.04 -8.72
C THR A 381 -5.60 28.43 -8.58
N SER A 382 -4.31 28.46 -8.25
CA SER A 382 -3.42 29.62 -8.47
C SER A 382 -1.97 29.22 -8.20
N GLY A 383 -1.11 29.33 -9.21
CA GLY A 383 0.35 29.21 -9.10
C GLY A 383 0.96 28.30 -10.15
#